data_AF-A0A928FCI2-F1
#
_entry.id   AF-A0A928FCI2-F1
#
_cell.length_a   1.000
_cell.length_b   1.000
_cell.length_c   1.000
_cell.angle_alpha   90.00
_cell.angle_beta   90.00
_cell.angle_gamma   90.00
#
_symmetry.space_group_name_H-M   'P 1'
#
loop_
_entity.id
_entity.type
_entity.pdbx_description
1 polymer ?
#
loop_
_entity_poly.entity_id
_entity_poly.type
_entity_poly.pdbx_seq_one_letter_code
_entity_poly.pdbx_strand_id
1 'polypeptide(L)' 'MKCPYCNNEMEKGLIHSPNELNWIKGEKKRLFAKASFYPDSVILSEFSAIKGSACVAYNCATCKKIVIDYGENT' A
#
# COMPACT_ATOMS: atom_id res chain seq x y z
N MET A 1 -0.95 -13.57 8.00
CA MET A 1 -1.83 -13.60 6.82
C MET A 1 -1.36 -14.74 5.93
N LYS A 2 -2.28 -15.49 5.29
CA LYS A 2 -1.91 -16.50 4.31
C LYS A 2 -1.80 -15.88 2.91
N CYS A 3 -0.79 -16.27 2.14
CA CYS A 3 -0.62 -15.81 0.77
C CYS A 3 -1.81 -16.30 -0.09
N PRO A 4 -2.54 -15.42 -0.79
CA PRO A 4 -3.70 -15.82 -1.59
C PRO A 4 -3.33 -16.63 -2.84
N TYR A 5 -2.03 -16.75 -3.16
CA TYR A 5 -1.53 -17.46 -4.34
C TYR A 5 -0.93 -18.84 -4.02
N CYS A 6 -0.30 -19.00 -2.86
CA CYS A 6 0.39 -20.25 -2.49
C CYS A 6 0.05 -20.75 -1.08
N ASN A 7 -0.82 -20.06 -0.35
CA ASN A 7 -1.29 -20.41 0.99
C ASN A 7 -0.21 -20.52 2.09
N ASN A 8 1.03 -20.11 1.81
CA ASN A 8 2.09 -20.02 2.82
C ASN A 8 1.84 -18.87 3.79
N GLU A 9 2.39 -18.95 5.01
CA GLU A 9 2.47 -17.81 5.92
C GLU A 9 3.22 -16.66 5.28
N MET A 10 2.73 -15.44 5.52
CA MET A 10 3.35 -14.20 5.05
C MET A 10 3.94 -13.42 6.21
N GLU A 11 5.04 -12.75 5.93
CA GLU A 11 5.71 -11.86 6.89
C GLU A 11 5.01 -10.50 6.93
N LYS A 12 4.63 -10.03 8.11
CA LYS A 12 4.04 -8.70 8.31
C LYS A 12 5.14 -7.64 8.28
N GLY A 13 4.94 -6.55 7.55
CA GLY A 13 5.83 -5.41 7.49
C GLY A 13 5.08 -4.10 7.25
N LEU A 14 5.86 -3.04 6.98
CA LEU A 14 5.35 -1.71 6.67
C LEU A 14 5.92 -1.22 5.35
N ILE A 15 5.07 -0.65 4.49
CA ILE A 15 5.51 0.26 3.44
C ILE A 15 5.46 1.65 4.05
N HIS A 16 6.57 2.38 3.99
CA HIS A 16 6.69 3.72 4.57
C HIS A 16 7.16 4.73 3.52
N SER A 17 6.65 5.95 3.63
CA SER A 17 6.99 7.08 2.76
C SER A 17 6.89 8.38 3.54
N PRO A 18 7.75 9.39 3.25
CA PRO A 18 7.57 10.72 3.80
C PRO A 18 6.34 11.43 3.24
N ASN A 19 5.79 11.00 2.09
CA ASN A 19 4.59 11.53 1.46
C ASN A 19 3.42 10.55 1.57
N GLU A 20 2.21 11.01 1.24
CA GLU A 20 0.99 10.19 1.11
C GLU A 20 1.25 8.88 0.35
N LEU A 21 0.65 7.79 0.83
CA LEU A 21 0.69 6.49 0.17
C LEU A 21 -0.69 6.20 -0.42
N ASN A 22 -0.71 5.94 -1.72
CA ASN A 22 -1.94 5.71 -2.44
C ASN A 22 -1.71 4.79 -3.63
N TRP A 23 -2.67 3.90 -3.87
CA TRP A 23 -2.76 3.12 -5.09
C TRP A 23 -3.48 3.95 -6.14
N ILE A 24 -2.92 4.01 -7.35
CA ILE A 24 -3.47 4.77 -8.46
C ILE A 24 -3.68 3.82 -9.63
N LYS A 25 -4.87 3.84 -10.23
CA LYS A 25 -5.19 3.07 -11.42
C LYS A 25 -4.32 3.46 -12.62
N GLY A 26 -3.78 2.44 -13.28
CA GLY A 26 -2.97 2.54 -14.50
C GLY A 26 -1.48 2.28 -14.29
N GLU A 27 -0.70 2.39 -15.36
CA GLU A 27 0.73 2.02 -15.38
C GLU A 27 1.67 3.24 -15.46
N LYS A 28 1.11 4.44 -15.63
CA LYS A 28 1.89 5.67 -15.81
C LYS A 28 2.23 6.29 -14.46
N LYS A 29 3.51 6.60 -14.26
CA LYS A 29 3.97 7.45 -13.16
C LYS A 29 3.31 8.82 -13.29
N ARG A 30 2.80 9.35 -12.18
CA ARG A 30 2.17 10.67 -12.14
C ARG A 30 3.10 11.67 -11.47
N LEU A 31 3.06 12.93 -11.93
CA LEU A 31 3.93 13.98 -11.40
C LEU A 31 3.61 14.35 -9.95
N PHE A 32 2.35 14.21 -9.55
CA PHE A 32 1.86 14.53 -8.20
C PHE A 32 1.31 13.27 -7.55
N ALA A 33 1.65 13.06 -6.28
CA ALA A 33 1.27 11.85 -5.57
C ALA A 33 -0.11 11.93 -4.91
N LYS A 34 -0.72 13.12 -4.74
CA LYS A 34 -1.94 13.28 -3.94
C LYS A 34 -3.17 12.61 -4.58
N ALA A 35 -3.84 11.75 -3.83
CA ALA A 35 -5.02 10.99 -4.24
C ALA A 35 -6.18 11.88 -4.73
N SER A 36 -6.33 13.08 -4.17
CA SER A 36 -7.38 14.03 -4.57
C SER A 36 -7.34 14.44 -6.05
N PHE A 37 -6.21 14.26 -6.74
CA PHE A 37 -6.10 14.52 -8.17
C PHE A 37 -6.62 13.36 -9.04
N TYR A 38 -6.93 12.21 -8.45
CA TYR A 38 -7.20 10.95 -9.14
C TYR A 38 -8.45 10.27 -8.57
N PRO A 39 -9.61 10.41 -9.24
CA PRO A 39 -10.89 9.92 -8.70
C PRO A 39 -10.94 8.40 -8.47
N ASP A 40 -10.14 7.62 -9.21
CA ASP A 40 -10.03 6.16 -9.07
C ASP A 40 -8.85 5.72 -8.17
N SER A 41 -8.42 6.56 -7.22
CA SER A 41 -7.32 6.21 -6.31
C SER A 41 -7.81 5.68 -4.97
N VAL A 42 -6.98 4.84 -4.34
CA VAL A 42 -7.22 4.32 -2.99
C VAL A 42 -6.14 4.88 -2.08
N ILE A 43 -6.53 5.61 -1.04
CA ILE A 43 -5.63 6.11 0.00
C ILE A 43 -5.26 4.92 0.89
N LEU A 44 -3.97 4.60 0.98
CA LEU A 44 -3.44 3.53 1.82
C LEU A 44 -2.99 4.04 3.19
N SER A 45 -2.57 5.31 3.25
CA SER A 45 -2.29 6.03 4.48
C SER A 45 -2.35 7.52 4.19
N GLU A 46 -3.08 8.25 5.05
CA GLU A 46 -3.05 9.71 5.03
C GLU A 46 -1.65 10.24 5.38
N PHE A 47 -1.37 11.47 4.95
CA PHE A 47 -0.12 12.15 5.27
C PHE A 47 -0.14 12.73 6.69
N SER A 48 0.84 12.34 7.51
CA SER A 48 1.17 13.02 8.76
C SER A 48 2.49 13.76 8.62
N ALA A 49 2.49 15.08 8.84
CA ALA A 49 3.71 15.88 8.81
C ALA A 49 4.76 15.46 9.86
N ILE A 50 4.35 14.73 10.90
CA ILE A 50 5.22 14.32 12.01
C ILE A 50 5.72 12.87 11.81
N LYS A 51 4.90 11.99 11.24
CA LYS A 51 5.19 10.54 11.16
C LYS A 51 5.37 10.02 9.73
N GLY A 52 5.16 10.87 8.72
CA GLY A 52 5.03 10.45 7.33
C GLY A 52 3.75 9.63 7.12
N SER A 53 3.78 8.75 6.12
CA SER A 53 2.70 7.80 5.83
C SER A 53 3.25 6.37 5.85
N ALA A 54 2.47 5.46 6.43
CA ALA A 54 2.81 4.04 6.44
C ALA A 54 1.56 3.18 6.39
N CYS A 55 1.61 2.07 5.65
CA CYS A 55 0.55 1.07 5.65
C CYS A 55 1.12 -0.32 5.94
N VAL A 56 0.32 -1.14 6.63
CA VAL A 56 0.66 -2.55 6.86
C VAL A 56 0.63 -3.29 5.53
N ALA A 57 1.65 -4.10 5.29
CA ALA A 57 1.73 -4.96 4.14
C ALA A 57 2.27 -6.34 4.54
N TYR A 58 1.98 -7.34 3.72
CA TYR A 58 2.41 -8.71 3.94
C TYR A 58 3.28 -9.18 2.78
N ASN A 59 4.47 -9.68 3.10
CA ASN A 59 5.44 -10.18 2.13
C ASN A 59 5.35 -11.71 2.02
N CYS A 60 5.05 -12.20 0.82
CA CYS A 60 5.25 -13.60 0.47
C CYS A 60 6.58 -13.76 -0.27
N ALA A 61 7.63 -14.16 0.47
CA ALA A 61 8.97 -14.36 -0.09
C ALA A 61 9.03 -15.49 -1.14
N THR A 62 8.11 -16.46 -1.10
CA THR A 62 8.00 -17.55 -2.10
C THR A 62 7.47 -17.03 -3.44
N CYS A 63 6.33 -16.32 -3.43
CA CYS A 63 5.69 -15.81 -4.64
C CYS A 63 6.29 -14.49 -5.15
N LYS A 64 7.16 -13.85 -4.34
CA LYS A 64 7.69 -12.49 -4.55
C LYS A 64 6.58 -11.46 -4.73
N LYS A 65 5.60 -11.49 -3.82
CA LYS A 65 4.45 -10.57 -3.83
C LYS A 65 4.30 -9.87 -2.49
N ILE A 66 3.93 -8.59 -2.57
CA ILE A 66 3.47 -7.80 -1.44
C ILE A 66 1.95 -7.67 -1.56
N VAL A 67 1.22 -7.95 -0.48
CA VAL A 67 -0.23 -7.79 -0.38
C VAL A 67 -0.52 -6.69 0.64
N ILE A 68 -1.47 -5.83 0.30
CA ILE A 68 -1.96 -4.75 1.17
C ILE A 68 -3.48 -4.90 1.22
N ASP A 69 -4.01 -5.12 2.41
CA ASP A 69 -5.46 -5.11 2.63
C ASP A 69 -5.89 -3.69 2.97
N TYR A 70 -6.55 -3.03 2.02
CA TYR A 70 -6.99 -1.63 2.19
C TYR A 70 -8.36 -1.52 2.89
N GLY A 71 -9.11 -2.61 2.98
CA GLY A 71 -10.46 -2.63 3.58
C GLY A 71 -10.48 -2.67 5.11
N GLU A 72 -9.39 -3.06 5.77
CA GLU A 72 -9.30 -3.15 7.24
C GLU A 72 -8.75 -1.87 7.91
N ASN A 73 -8.45 -0.82 7.14
CA ASN A 73 -7.85 0.42 7.64
C ASN A 73 -8.84 1.61 7.77
N THR A 74 -10.15 1.36 7.89
CA THR A 74 -11.14 2.41 8.24
C THR A 74 -11.26 2.61 9.74
#